data_AF-A0A328TQU1-F1
#
_entry.id   AF-A0A328TQU1-F1
#
_cell.length_a   1.000
_cell.length_b   1.000
_cell.length_c   1.000
_cell.angle_alpha   90.00
_cell.angle_beta   90.00
_cell.angle_gamma   90.00
#
_symmetry.space_group_name_H-M   'P 1'
#
loop_
_entity.id
_entity.type
_entity.pdbx_description
1 polymer ?
#
loop_
_entity_poly.entity_id
_entity_poly.type
_entity_poly.pdbx_seq_one_letter_code
_entity_poly.pdbx_strand_id
1 'polypeptide(L)' 'MDYSKLSDAEIREQAVKHGITVSINRPLLTFGDCAAATYPTHGGKGCDSAIVSLGDYEYVDDAINAALREALGLMMQESE' A
#
# COMPACT_ATOMS: atom_id res chain seq x y z
N MET A 1 -2.17 15.24 3.54
CA MET A 1 -3.13 14.68 4.54
C MET A 1 -2.36 13.63 5.34
N ASP A 2 -2.49 13.59 6.66
CA ASP A 2 -1.69 12.68 7.51
C ASP A 2 -2.41 11.32 7.66
N TYR A 3 -1.97 10.33 6.91
CA TYR A 3 -2.53 8.97 6.92
C TYR A 3 -2.08 8.13 8.14
N SER A 4 -1.12 8.61 8.93
CA SER A 4 -0.64 7.88 10.12
C SER A 4 -1.66 7.85 11.25
N LYS A 5 -2.67 8.72 11.20
CA LYS A 5 -3.72 8.86 12.23
C LYS A 5 -5.04 8.21 11.85
N LEU A 6 -5.17 7.67 10.64
CA LEU A 6 -6.38 7.01 10.19
C LEU A 6 -6.45 5.57 10.72
N SER A 7 -7.66 5.17 11.07
CA SER A 7 -7.96 3.76 11.36
C SER A 7 -7.77 2.89 10.11
N ASP A 8 -7.59 1.60 10.31
CA ASP A 8 -7.40 0.65 9.20
C ASP A 8 -8.60 0.63 8.23
N ALA A 9 -9.82 0.82 8.75
CA ALA A 9 -11.01 0.92 7.93
C ALA A 9 -10.99 2.16 7.04
N GLU A 10 -10.60 3.32 7.60
CA GLU A 10 -10.46 4.57 6.84
C GLU A 10 -9.34 4.47 5.81
N ILE A 11 -8.21 3.82 6.14
CA ILE A 11 -7.12 3.59 5.18
C ILE A 11 -7.60 2.77 3.99
N ARG A 12 -8.34 1.68 4.24
CA ARG A 12 -8.90 0.85 3.16
C ARG A 12 -9.92 1.62 2.31
N GLU A 13 -10.77 2.43 2.94
CA GLU A 13 -11.72 3.29 2.22
C GLU A 13 -11.00 4.31 1.33
N GLN A 14 -9.97 4.99 1.85
CA GLN A 14 -9.19 5.94 1.07
C GLN A 14 -8.44 5.24 -0.07
N ALA A 15 -7.82 4.09 0.19
CA ALA A 15 -7.15 3.31 -0.84
C ALA A 15 -8.09 2.98 -2.01
N VAL A 16 -9.30 2.50 -1.74
CA VAL A 16 -10.31 2.21 -2.78
C VAL A 16 -10.69 3.49 -3.54
N LYS A 17 -10.96 4.59 -2.82
CA LYS A 17 -11.32 5.88 -3.43
C LYS A 17 -10.26 6.39 -4.39
N HIS A 18 -8.99 6.13 -4.09
CA HIS A 18 -7.84 6.54 -4.89
C HIS A 18 -7.39 5.49 -5.92
N GLY A 19 -8.12 4.38 -6.06
CA GLY A 19 -7.79 3.33 -7.03
C GLY A 19 -6.54 2.53 -6.67
N ILE A 20 -6.14 2.52 -5.40
CA ILE A 20 -5.02 1.73 -4.91
C ILE A 20 -5.47 0.29 -4.75
N THR A 21 -4.67 -0.64 -5.27
CA THR A 21 -4.92 -2.08 -5.19
C THR A 21 -3.81 -2.75 -4.40
N VAL A 22 -4.17 -3.69 -3.52
CA VAL A 22 -3.19 -4.47 -2.76
C VAL A 22 -3.09 -5.87 -3.33
N SER A 23 -1.88 -6.40 -3.43
CA SER A 23 -1.60 -7.79 -3.77
C SER A 23 -0.62 -8.36 -2.77
N ILE A 24 -0.89 -9.57 -2.28
CA ILE A 24 0.07 -10.34 -1.49
C ILE A 24 0.92 -11.15 -2.46
N ASN A 25 2.22 -10.87 -2.48
CA ASN A 25 3.17 -11.65 -3.25
C ASN A 25 3.88 -12.63 -2.32
N ARG A 26 3.70 -13.92 -2.58
CA ARG A 26 4.40 -15.02 -1.90
C ARG A 26 5.24 -15.76 -2.92
N PRO A 27 6.38 -15.19 -3.36
CA PRO A 27 7.16 -15.85 -4.39
C PRO A 27 7.72 -17.16 -3.81
N LEU A 28 7.52 -18.24 -4.56
CA LEU A 28 7.94 -19.60 -4.19
C LEU A 28 9.43 -19.73 -3.89
N LEU A 29 10.25 -18.76 -4.32
CA LEU A 29 11.69 -18.76 -4.18
C LEU A 29 12.21 -17.35 -3.88
N THR A 30 12.88 -17.21 -2.73
CA THR A 30 13.93 -16.22 -2.40
C THR A 30 13.60 -14.79 -1.97
N PHE A 31 12.40 -14.25 -2.20
CA PHE A 31 12.00 -12.96 -1.62
C PHE A 31 10.90 -13.21 -0.60
N GLY A 32 11.11 -12.85 0.67
CA GLY A 32 10.10 -13.09 1.71
C GLY A 32 8.73 -12.56 1.31
N ASP A 33 7.67 -13.19 1.82
CA ASP A 33 6.29 -12.77 1.56
C ASP A 33 6.13 -11.25 1.76
N CYS A 34 5.49 -10.56 0.81
CA CYS A 34 5.31 -9.11 0.88
C CYS A 34 3.90 -8.67 0.44
N ALA A 35 3.45 -7.54 0.97
CA ALA A 35 2.25 -6.84 0.56
C ALA A 35 2.68 -5.69 -0.35
N ALA A 36 2.16 -5.68 -1.58
CA ALA A 36 2.40 -4.62 -2.55
C ALA A 36 1.11 -3.82 -2.77
N ALA A 37 1.13 -2.54 -2.39
CA ALA A 37 0.04 -1.59 -2.64
C ALA A 37 0.38 -0.75 -3.89
N THR A 38 -0.31 -1.03 -4.99
CA THR A 38 -0.11 -0.37 -6.28
C THR A 38 -1.07 0.80 -6.45
N TYR A 39 -0.54 1.98 -6.79
CA TYR A 39 -1.28 3.21 -6.95
C TYR A 39 -0.99 3.87 -8.31
N PRO A 40 -1.95 4.59 -8.90
CA PRO A 40 -1.75 5.31 -10.15
C PRO A 40 -0.86 6.54 -9.95
N THR A 41 0.05 6.78 -10.89
CA THR A 41 0.96 7.95 -10.90
C THR A 41 0.76 8.78 -12.18
N HIS A 42 1.35 9.98 -12.23
CA HIS A 42 1.33 10.85 -13.42
C HIS A 42 -0.07 11.14 -13.97
N GLY A 43 -1.06 11.34 -13.09
CA GLY A 43 -2.46 11.54 -13.48
C GLY A 43 -3.11 10.29 -14.11
N GLY A 44 -2.71 9.10 -13.70
CA GLY A 44 -3.24 7.82 -14.20
C GLY A 44 -2.54 7.27 -15.44
N LYS A 45 -1.35 7.78 -15.77
CA LYS A 45 -0.55 7.35 -16.94
C LYS A 45 0.54 6.35 -16.59
N GLY A 46 0.81 6.16 -15.30
CA GLY A 46 1.73 5.15 -14.77
C GLY A 46 1.17 4.49 -13.52
N CYS A 47 1.88 3.48 -13.04
CA CYS A 47 1.61 2.85 -11.77
C CYS A 47 2.94 2.73 -11.00
N ASP A 48 2.88 2.90 -9.70
CA ASP A 48 3.98 2.59 -8.79
C ASP A 48 3.43 1.79 -7.60
N SER A 49 4.33 1.24 -6.77
CA SER A 49 3.94 0.35 -5.68
C SER A 49 4.73 0.61 -4.40
N ALA A 50 4.01 0.72 -3.28
CA ALA A 50 4.60 0.59 -1.95
C ALA A 50 4.69 -0.89 -1.56
N ILE A 51 5.87 -1.36 -1.14
CA ILE A 51 6.13 -2.76 -0.79
C ILE A 51 6.50 -2.85 0.69
N VAL A 52 5.79 -3.72 1.41
CA VAL A 52 6.03 -4.00 2.82
C VAL A 52 6.24 -5.49 3.01
N SER A 53 7.25 -5.90 3.79
CA SER A 53 7.46 -7.32 4.09
C SER A 53 6.41 -7.81 5.10
N LEU A 54 5.83 -8.98 4.85
CA LEU A 54 4.94 -9.63 5.82
C LEU A 54 5.72 -10.07 7.07
N GLY A 55 7.03 -10.31 6.96
CA GLY A 55 7.87 -10.73 8.09
C GLY A 55 8.01 -9.68 9.19
N ASP A 56 7.69 -8.41 8.88
CA ASP A 56 7.75 -7.30 9.83
C ASP A 56 6.49 -7.19 10.71
N TYR A 57 5.46 -8.03 10.45
CA TYR A 57 4.15 -7.95 11.10
C TYR A 57 3.68 -9.30 11.61
N GLU A 58 2.93 -9.29 12.72
CA GLU A 58 2.31 -10.50 13.28
C GLU A 58 1.14 -11.00 12.43
N TYR A 59 0.38 -10.07 11.82
CA TYR A 59 -0.78 -10.37 11.00
C TYR A 59 -0.65 -9.83 9.58
N VAL A 60 -1.11 -10.61 8.60
CA VAL A 60 -1.13 -10.23 7.18
C VAL A 60 -1.93 -8.94 6.97
N ASP A 61 -3.04 -8.78 7.69
CA ASP A 61 -3.89 -7.59 7.59
C ASP A 61 -3.15 -6.33 8.01
N ASP A 62 -2.25 -6.41 8.99
CA ASP A 62 -1.44 -5.26 9.43
C ASP A 62 -0.42 -4.87 8.36
N ALA A 63 0.23 -5.87 7.73
CA ALA A 63 1.14 -5.63 6.60
C ALA A 63 0.41 -5.02 5.40
N ILE A 64 -0.82 -5.46 5.13
CA ILE A 64 -1.69 -4.86 4.10
C ILE A 64 -1.98 -3.41 4.43
N ASN A 65 -2.42 -3.12 5.65
CA ASN A 65 -2.80 -1.77 6.06
C ASN A 65 -1.57 -0.83 6.07
N ALA A 66 -0.40 -1.34 6.43
CA ALA A 66 0.87 -0.62 6.32
C ALA A 66 1.22 -0.31 4.86
N ALA A 67 1.15 -1.29 3.96
CA ALA A 67 1.41 -1.05 2.53
C ALA A 67 0.45 -0.01 1.93
N LEU A 68 -0.83 -0.06 2.31
CA LEU A 68 -1.83 0.92 1.89
C LEU A 68 -1.53 2.33 2.44
N ARG A 69 -1.11 2.45 3.70
CA ARG A 69 -0.69 3.73 4.31
C ARG A 69 0.48 4.35 3.54
N GLU A 70 1.51 3.55 3.27
CA GLU A 70 2.69 3.98 2.52
C GLU A 70 2.31 4.44 1.10
N ALA A 71 1.50 3.65 0.38
CA ALA A 71 1.05 4.01 -0.96
C ALA A 71 0.24 5.32 -0.97
N LEU A 72 -0.66 5.52 -0.01
CA LEU A 72 -1.41 6.77 0.14
C LEU A 72 -0.48 7.97 0.41
N GLY A 73 0.54 7.78 1.24
CA GLY A 73 1.55 8.79 1.54
C GLY A 73 2.42 9.16 0.35
N LEU A 74 2.86 8.17 -0.44
CA LEU A 74 3.69 8.39 -1.63
C LEU A 74 2.93 9.07 -2.76
N MET A 75 1.71 8.61 -3.05
CA MET A 75 0.84 9.20 -4.07
C MET A 75 0.57 10.70 -3.82
N MET A 76 0.42 11.12 -2.56
CA MET A 76 0.23 12.53 -2.24
C MET A 76 1.49 13.37 -2.48
N GLN A 77 2.68 12.84 -2.17
CA GLN A 77 3.94 13.54 -2.41
C GLN A 77 4.20 13.77 -3.90
N GLU A 78 3.78 12.86 -4.77
CA GLU A 78 3.89 13.02 -6.23
C GLU A 78 2.84 13.98 -6.83
N SER A 79 1.81 14.35 -6.06
CA SER A 79 0.73 15.23 -6.51
C SER A 79 0.96 16.72 -6.18
N GLU A 80 2.06 17.05 -5.50
CA GLU A 80 2.48 18.40 -5.11
C GLU A 80 3.43 19.07 -6.13
#